data_AF-A0A1X7T578-F1
#
_entry.id   AF-A0A1X7T578-F1
#
_cell.length_a   1.000
_cell.length_b   1.000
_cell.length_c   1.000
_cell.angle_alpha   90.00
_cell.angle_beta   90.00
_cell.angle_gamma   90.00
#
_symmetry.space_group_name_H-M   'P 1'
#
loop_
_entity.id
_entity.type
_entity.pdbx_description
1 polymer ?
#
loop_
_entity_poly.entity_id
_entity_poly.type
_entity_poly.pdbx_seq_one_letter_code
_entity_poly.pdbx_strand_id
1 'polypeptide(L)'
;HESELSHQLQHLAEQVDTFSQARRIKNSNRKRNSLIKAFCEFYYHLSLLQNFQKLNHTGFRKILKKHDKLASSDRGSKFFKENVEKSYFHKSKEINALVQRTEDIMINQLENGNRGRAMAKLRVPPLGGVSSPWAILASGWLMGAIFIMAVVAIIA
;
A
#
# COMPACT_ATOMS: atom_id res chain seq x y z
N HIS A 1 -7.46 15.08 0.76
CA HIS A 1 -7.12 13.64 0.91
C HIS A 1 -5.89 13.42 1.79
N GLU A 2 -4.74 14.06 1.53
CA GLU A 2 -3.58 13.98 2.46
C GLU A 2 -3.83 14.73 3.79
N SER A 3 -4.48 15.90 3.73
CA SER A 3 -4.97 16.62 4.93
C SER A 3 -5.90 15.78 5.81
N GLU A 4 -6.73 14.94 5.19
CA GLU A 4 -7.69 14.06 5.86
C GLU A 4 -6.99 12.88 6.54
N LEU A 5 -5.98 12.28 5.88
CA LEU A 5 -5.11 11.26 6.48
C LEU A 5 -4.35 11.81 7.68
N SER A 6 -3.83 13.04 7.56
CA SER A 6 -3.18 13.75 8.68
C SER A 6 -4.15 13.95 9.85
N HIS A 7 -5.40 14.36 9.59
CA HIS A 7 -6.43 14.53 10.60
C HIS A 7 -6.85 13.20 11.25
N GLN A 8 -6.95 12.12 10.46
CA GLN A 8 -7.24 10.77 10.96
C GLN A 8 -6.12 10.26 11.87
N LEU A 9 -4.85 10.46 11.50
CA LEU A 9 -3.72 10.09 12.35
C LEU A 9 -3.72 10.89 13.66
N GLN A 10 -4.05 12.19 13.61
CA GLN A 10 -4.15 13.04 14.80
C GLN A 10 -5.24 12.54 15.75
N HIS A 11 -6.44 12.24 15.23
CA HIS A 11 -7.52 11.68 16.02
C HIS A 11 -7.14 10.33 16.65
N LEU A 12 -6.48 9.45 15.89
CA LEU A 12 -5.96 8.19 16.42
C LEU A 12 -4.91 8.41 17.52
N ALA A 13 -3.99 9.36 17.35
CA ALA A 13 -2.98 9.70 18.35
C ALA A 13 -3.61 10.23 19.64
N GLU A 14 -4.61 11.11 19.53
CA GLU A 14 -5.34 11.66 20.69
C GLU A 14 -6.10 10.57 21.46
N GLN A 15 -6.65 9.57 20.76
CA GLN A 15 -7.23 8.39 21.39
C GLN A 15 -6.19 7.55 22.15
N VAL A 16 -4.96 7.43 21.64
CA VAL A 16 -3.86 6.75 22.34
C VAL A 16 -3.46 7.52 23.60
N ASP A 17 -3.30 8.84 23.50
CA ASP A 17 -2.89 9.69 24.63
C ASP A 17 -3.96 9.65 25.74
N THR A 18 -5.24 9.78 25.39
CA THR A 18 -6.36 9.64 26.32
C THR A 18 -6.36 8.27 27.01
N PHE A 19 -6.09 7.21 26.25
CA PHE A 19 -6.00 5.85 26.79
C PHE A 19 -4.77 5.63 27.68
N SER A 20 -3.64 6.25 27.34
CA SER A 20 -2.41 6.19 28.13
C SER A 20 -2.59 6.80 29.52
N GLN A 21 -3.36 7.89 29.62
CA GLN A 21 -3.73 8.52 30.89
C GLN A 21 -4.79 7.71 31.66
N ALA A 22 -5.70 7.03 30.95
CA ALA A 22 -6.76 6.20 31.53
C ALA A 22 -6.31 4.78 31.98
N ARG A 23 -5.00 4.47 31.95
CA ARG A 23 -4.37 3.15 32.18
C ARG A 23 -4.63 2.51 33.57
N ARG A 24 -5.49 3.10 34.41
CA ARG A 24 -5.89 2.57 35.73
C ARG A 24 -7.07 1.57 35.74
N ILE A 25 -7.86 1.43 34.67
CA ILE A 25 -9.12 0.66 34.74
C ILE A 25 -9.08 -0.62 33.88
N LYS A 26 -9.39 -1.76 34.52
CA LYS A 26 -9.29 -3.17 34.08
C LYS A 26 -10.07 -3.55 32.79
N ASN A 27 -10.79 -2.62 32.15
CA ASN A 27 -11.46 -2.77 30.84
C ASN A 27 -10.56 -2.44 29.63
N SER A 28 -9.24 -2.37 29.86
CA SER A 28 -8.21 -1.80 28.97
C SER A 28 -7.87 -2.62 27.71
N ASN A 29 -7.88 -3.96 27.76
CA ASN A 29 -7.33 -4.78 26.67
C ASN A 29 -8.14 -4.76 25.36
N ARG A 30 -9.49 -4.75 25.43
CA ARG A 30 -10.32 -4.71 24.21
C ARG A 30 -10.17 -3.38 23.47
N LYS A 31 -10.20 -2.26 24.21
CA LYS A 31 -9.99 -0.90 23.67
C LYS A 31 -8.58 -0.73 23.11
N ARG A 32 -7.56 -1.28 23.78
CA ARG A 32 -6.19 -1.31 23.24
C ARG A 32 -6.13 -2.08 21.93
N ASN A 33 -6.73 -3.26 21.86
CA ASN A 33 -6.68 -4.08 20.66
C ASN A 33 -7.45 -3.46 19.49
N SER A 34 -8.57 -2.78 19.74
CA SER A 34 -9.28 -2.03 18.69
C SER A 34 -8.44 -0.86 18.17
N LEU A 35 -7.72 -0.17 19.06
CA LEU A 35 -6.81 0.91 18.68
C LEU A 35 -5.65 0.38 17.83
N ILE A 36 -5.00 -0.70 18.26
CA ILE A 36 -3.96 -1.38 17.47
C ILE A 36 -4.50 -1.77 16.10
N LYS A 37 -5.71 -2.34 16.03
CA LYS A 37 -6.35 -2.69 14.77
C LYS A 37 -6.52 -1.47 13.86
N ALA A 38 -7.01 -0.35 14.40
CA ALA A 38 -7.16 0.90 13.64
C ALA A 38 -5.81 1.44 13.13
N PHE A 39 -4.74 1.38 13.94
CA PHE A 39 -3.38 1.73 13.49
C PHE A 39 -2.86 0.78 12.40
N CYS A 40 -3.12 -0.52 12.52
CA CYS A 40 -2.76 -1.49 11.48
C CYS A 40 -3.49 -1.20 10.16
N GLU A 41 -4.80 -0.93 10.20
CA GLU A 41 -5.59 -0.57 9.01
C GLU A 41 -5.13 0.75 8.40
N PHE A 42 -4.86 1.77 9.22
CA PHE A 42 -4.33 3.05 8.74
C PHE A 42 -2.95 2.89 8.07
N TYR A 43 -2.03 2.18 8.72
CA TYR A 43 -0.71 1.87 8.16
C TYR A 43 -0.81 1.05 6.86
N TYR A 44 -1.76 0.12 6.79
CA TYR A 44 -2.04 -0.65 5.59
C TYR A 44 -2.45 0.25 4.41
N HIS A 45 -3.38 1.18 4.61
CA HIS A 45 -3.79 2.14 3.57
C HIS A 45 -2.62 3.03 3.13
N LEU A 46 -1.78 3.51 4.06
CA LEU A 46 -0.58 4.27 3.71
C LEU A 46 0.40 3.46 2.85
N SER A 47 0.60 2.18 3.18
CA SER A 47 1.44 1.27 2.39
C SER A 47 0.88 1.05 0.98
N LEU A 48 -0.45 0.91 0.84
CA LEU A 48 -1.09 0.83 -0.48
C LEU A 48 -0.84 2.09 -1.31
N LEU A 49 -0.92 3.27 -0.70
CA LEU A 49 -0.64 4.54 -1.38
C LEU A 49 0.84 4.65 -1.80
N GLN A 50 1.77 4.26 -0.95
CA GLN A 50 3.19 4.19 -1.32
C GLN A 50 3.43 3.22 -2.49
N ASN A 51 2.76 2.07 -2.48
CA ASN A 51 2.84 1.11 -3.58
C ASN A 51 2.25 1.68 -4.87
N PHE A 52 1.08 2.34 -4.78
CA PHE A 52 0.46 3.03 -5.90
C PHE A 52 1.42 4.04 -6.54
N GLN A 53 2.05 4.91 -5.74
CA GLN A 53 3.02 5.88 -6.26
C GLN A 53 4.20 5.20 -6.99
N LYS A 54 4.80 4.17 -6.36
CA LYS A 54 5.94 3.43 -6.93
C LYS A 54 5.58 2.71 -8.22
N LEU A 55 4.47 2.00 -8.22
CA LEU A 55 4.01 1.20 -9.34
C LEU A 55 3.66 2.09 -10.53
N ASN A 56 2.88 3.15 -10.31
CA ASN A 56 2.48 4.06 -11.38
C ASN A 56 3.67 4.82 -11.95
N HIS A 57 4.58 5.35 -11.12
CA HIS A 57 5.78 6.01 -11.61
C HIS A 57 6.62 5.09 -12.50
N THR A 58 6.82 3.84 -12.07
CA THR A 58 7.54 2.83 -12.86
C THR A 58 6.78 2.46 -14.14
N GLY A 59 5.45 2.32 -14.05
CA GLY A 59 4.56 2.02 -15.17
C GLY A 59 4.63 3.09 -16.25
N PHE A 60 4.50 4.36 -15.88
CA PHE A 60 4.66 5.50 -16.80
C PHE A 60 6.04 5.51 -17.46
N ARG A 61 7.12 5.31 -16.69
CA ARG A 61 8.47 5.21 -17.27
C ARG A 61 8.57 4.09 -18.29
N LYS A 62 8.01 2.91 -18.01
CA LYS A 62 8.06 1.74 -18.89
C LYS A 62 7.24 1.92 -20.17
N ILE A 63 5.99 2.40 -20.07
CA ILE A 63 5.13 2.57 -21.25
C ILE A 63 5.65 3.68 -22.17
N LEU A 64 6.15 4.78 -21.60
CA LEU A 64 6.71 5.89 -22.38
C LEU A 64 8.05 5.48 -23.03
N LYS A 65 8.88 4.69 -22.34
CA LYS A 65 10.10 4.12 -22.94
C LYS A 65 9.76 3.17 -24.10
N LYS A 66 8.67 2.38 -23.98
CA LYS A 66 8.20 1.51 -25.06
C LYS A 66 7.67 2.33 -26.25
N HIS A 67 6.92 3.40 -26.00
CA HIS A 67 6.49 4.35 -27.03
C HIS A 67 7.70 4.88 -27.82
N ASP A 68 8.70 5.41 -27.12
CA ASP A 68 9.89 5.98 -27.74
C ASP A 68 10.65 4.96 -28.59
N LYS A 69 10.72 3.71 -28.12
CA LYS A 69 11.34 2.60 -28.87
C LYS A 69 10.57 2.24 -30.15
N LEU A 70 9.24 2.30 -30.14
CA LEU A 70 8.40 1.91 -31.29
C LEU A 70 8.25 3.05 -32.30
N ALA A 71 8.18 4.29 -31.82
CA ALA A 71 7.99 5.48 -32.64
C ALA A 71 9.31 6.15 -33.07
N SER A 72 10.47 5.59 -32.69
CA SER A 72 11.79 6.19 -32.89
C SER A 72 11.84 7.68 -32.53
N SER A 73 11.22 8.01 -31.38
CA SER A 73 10.97 9.39 -30.93
C SER A 73 11.42 9.57 -29.48
N ASP A 74 11.70 10.80 -29.06
CA ASP A 74 12.06 11.15 -27.68
C ASP A 74 10.93 11.83 -26.89
N ARG A 75 9.73 11.90 -27.49
CA ARG A 75 8.57 12.61 -26.93
C ARG A 75 8.08 12.00 -25.62
N GLY A 76 8.09 10.67 -25.47
CA GLY A 76 7.66 9.99 -24.25
C GLY A 76 8.59 10.29 -23.07
N SER A 77 9.90 10.31 -23.31
CA SER A 77 10.90 10.67 -22.31
C SER A 77 10.80 12.14 -21.86
N LYS A 78 10.53 13.07 -22.80
CA LYS A 78 10.24 14.48 -22.48
C LYS A 78 8.98 14.62 -21.66
N PHE A 79 7.88 13.98 -22.10
CA PHE A 79 6.61 13.97 -21.38
C PHE A 79 6.77 13.44 -19.95
N PHE A 80 7.53 12.37 -19.75
CA PHE A 80 7.79 11.80 -18.43
C PHE A 80 8.43 12.83 -17.48
N LYS A 81 9.48 13.52 -17.92
CA LYS A 81 10.17 14.54 -17.10
C LYS A 81 9.29 15.76 -16.82
N GLU A 82 8.52 16.18 -17.81
CA GLU A 82 7.72 17.41 -17.72
C GLU A 82 6.44 17.22 -16.90
N ASN A 83 5.80 16.05 -17.03
CA ASN A 83 4.48 15.81 -16.46
C ASN A 83 4.52 14.82 -15.30
N VAL A 84 5.22 13.69 -15.44
CA VAL A 84 5.17 12.60 -14.46
C VAL A 84 6.09 12.89 -13.27
N GLU A 85 7.34 13.29 -13.49
CA GLU A 85 8.28 13.61 -12.39
C GLU A 85 7.86 14.86 -11.60
N LYS A 86 7.18 15.81 -12.25
CA LYS A 86 6.69 17.04 -11.60
C LYS A 86 5.31 16.89 -10.96
N SER A 87 4.64 15.76 -11.19
CA SER A 87 3.31 15.52 -10.67
C SER A 87 3.29 15.51 -9.14
N TYR A 88 2.14 15.91 -8.58
CA TYR A 88 1.94 15.93 -7.12
C TYR A 88 2.12 14.55 -6.49
N PHE A 89 1.63 13.49 -7.15
CA PHE A 89 1.70 12.13 -6.62
C PHE A 89 3.13 11.59 -6.53
N HIS A 90 4.08 12.11 -7.32
CA HIS A 90 5.48 11.71 -7.23
C HIS A 90 6.28 12.62 -6.28
N LYS A 91 6.01 13.93 -6.30
CA LYS A 91 6.77 14.93 -5.54
C LYS A 91 6.39 14.96 -4.05
N SER A 92 5.13 14.68 -3.71
CA SER A 92 4.66 14.70 -2.32
C SER A 92 5.44 13.68 -1.47
N LYS A 93 6.07 14.16 -0.41
CA LYS A 93 6.70 13.32 0.63
C LYS A 93 5.79 13.12 1.85
N GLU A 94 4.58 13.65 1.82
CA GLU A 94 3.68 13.65 2.97
C GLU A 94 3.30 12.23 3.40
N ILE A 95 3.04 11.34 2.44
CA ILE A 95 2.75 9.93 2.72
C ILE A 95 3.92 9.26 3.46
N ASN A 96 5.17 9.53 3.08
CA ASN A 96 6.34 8.98 3.78
C ASN A 96 6.45 9.52 5.21
N ALA A 97 6.16 10.80 5.42
CA ALA A 97 6.14 11.40 6.74
C ALA A 97 5.00 10.85 7.62
N LEU A 98 3.83 10.59 7.04
CA LEU A 98 2.69 9.95 7.73
C LEU A 98 3.01 8.52 8.14
N VAL A 99 3.66 7.74 7.26
CA VAL A 99 4.15 6.39 7.58
C VAL A 99 5.09 6.44 8.79
N GLN A 100 6.11 7.31 8.75
CA GLN A 100 7.07 7.46 9.85
C GLN A 100 6.38 7.83 11.17
N ARG A 101 5.51 8.85 11.17
CA ARG A 101 4.76 9.25 12.37
C ARG A 101 3.91 8.10 12.92
N THR A 102 3.27 7.32 12.05
CA THR A 102 2.46 6.16 12.45
C THR A 102 3.32 5.07 13.09
N GLU A 103 4.51 4.78 12.53
CA GLU A 103 5.46 3.85 13.13
C GLU A 103 5.89 4.34 14.52
N ASP A 104 6.26 5.62 14.64
CA ASP A 104 6.75 6.19 15.89
C ASP A 104 5.70 6.13 17.01
N ILE A 105 4.45 6.46 16.71
CA ILE A 105 3.34 6.37 17.68
C ILE A 105 3.14 4.91 18.11
N MET A 106 3.11 3.98 17.15
CA MET A 106 2.89 2.57 17.45
C MET A 106 4.04 1.96 18.28
N ILE A 107 5.29 2.33 17.97
CA ILE A 107 6.48 1.86 18.69
C ILE A 107 6.48 2.43 20.11
N ASN A 108 6.38 3.75 20.25
CA ASN A 108 6.63 4.42 21.51
C ASN A 108 5.43 4.30 22.47
N GLN A 109 4.21 4.49 21.98
CA GLN A 109 3.04 4.59 22.84
C GLN A 109 2.31 3.25 23.07
N LEU A 110 2.33 2.35 22.08
CA LEU A 110 1.55 1.10 22.11
C LEU A 110 2.36 -0.16 22.45
N GLU A 111 3.66 -0.19 22.11
CA GLU A 111 4.57 -1.32 22.40
C GLU A 111 5.78 -0.93 23.28
N ASN A 112 5.70 0.21 23.99
CA ASN A 112 6.70 0.67 24.98
C ASN A 112 8.15 0.67 24.43
N GLY A 113 8.35 1.10 23.18
CA GLY A 113 9.66 1.18 22.55
C GLY A 113 10.13 -0.10 21.84
N ASN A 114 9.36 -1.20 21.88
CA ASN A 114 9.74 -2.43 21.19
C ASN A 114 9.40 -2.38 19.69
N ARG A 115 10.35 -1.88 18.88
CA ARG A 115 10.20 -1.77 17.42
C ARG A 115 9.89 -3.10 16.74
N GLY A 116 10.53 -4.19 17.16
CA GLY A 116 10.33 -5.51 16.55
C GLY A 116 8.88 -5.99 16.66
N ARG A 117 8.28 -5.88 17.85
CA ARG A 117 6.88 -6.24 18.09
C ARG A 117 5.90 -5.31 17.39
N ALA A 118 6.16 -4.00 17.40
CA ALA A 118 5.32 -3.02 16.70
C ALA A 118 5.31 -3.28 15.18
N MET A 119 6.49 -3.49 14.59
CA MET A 119 6.62 -3.79 13.16
C MET A 119 6.02 -5.14 12.78
N ALA A 120 6.13 -6.16 13.63
CA ALA A 120 5.50 -7.46 13.38
C ALA A 120 3.97 -7.37 13.31
N LYS A 121 3.35 -6.40 14.02
CA LYS A 121 1.90 -6.16 13.97
C LYS A 121 1.48 -5.25 12.83
N LEU A 122 2.29 -4.25 12.48
CA LEU A 122 2.00 -3.29 11.41
C LEU A 122 2.27 -3.86 10.01
N ARG A 123 3.32 -4.66 9.87
CA ARG A 123 3.68 -5.26 8.59
C ARG A 123 2.68 -6.37 8.28
N VAL A 124 1.70 -6.02 7.45
CA VAL A 124 0.93 -7.01 6.71
C VAL A 124 1.90 -7.95 6.00
N PRO A 125 1.71 -9.28 6.11
CA PRO A 125 2.33 -10.23 5.20
C PRO A 125 2.10 -9.76 3.76
N PRO A 126 3.04 -9.99 2.83
CA PRO A 126 2.89 -9.54 1.46
C PRO A 126 1.50 -9.92 0.95
N LEU A 127 0.74 -8.92 0.47
CA LEU A 127 -0.63 -9.07 -0.07
C LEU A 127 -0.72 -10.11 -1.19
N GLY A 128 0.41 -10.51 -1.76
CA GLY A 128 0.57 -11.80 -2.41
C GLY A 128 0.61 -12.90 -1.35
N GLY A 129 -0.54 -13.23 -0.77
CA GLY A 129 -0.73 -14.61 -0.34
C GLY A 129 -0.36 -15.44 -1.55
N VAL A 130 0.72 -16.22 -1.44
CA VAL A 130 1.13 -17.10 -2.52
C VAL A 130 -0.13 -17.86 -2.92
N SER A 131 -0.70 -17.53 -4.08
CA SER A 131 -1.84 -18.29 -4.59
C SER A 131 -1.35 -19.72 -4.55
N SER A 132 -2.09 -20.60 -3.86
CA SER A 132 -1.70 -22.00 -3.72
C SER A 132 -1.18 -22.46 -5.08
N PRO A 133 0.02 -23.06 -5.18
CA PRO A 133 0.58 -23.45 -6.47
C PRO A 133 -0.43 -24.21 -7.35
N TRP A 134 -1.35 -24.92 -6.71
CA TRP A 134 -2.47 -25.61 -7.33
C TRP A 134 -3.52 -24.68 -7.98
N ALA A 135 -3.85 -23.54 -7.37
CA ALA A 135 -4.76 -22.55 -7.94
C ALA A 135 -4.17 -21.89 -9.20
N ILE A 136 -2.86 -21.65 -9.22
CA ILE A 136 -2.16 -21.12 -10.41
C ILE A 136 -2.22 -22.14 -11.54
N LEU A 137 -1.93 -23.42 -11.24
CA LEU A 137 -1.99 -24.50 -12.22
C LEU A 137 -3.41 -24.70 -12.77
N ALA A 138 -4.43 -24.69 -11.90
CA ALA A 138 -5.82 -24.80 -12.29
C ALA A 138 -6.27 -23.62 -13.18
N SER A 139 -5.86 -22.39 -12.86
CA SER A 139 -6.16 -21.21 -13.69
C SER A 139 -5.53 -21.29 -15.08
N GLY A 140 -4.33 -21.87 -15.20
CA GLY A 140 -3.66 -22.12 -16.47
C GLY A 140 -4.41 -23.13 -17.33
N TRP A 141 -4.91 -24.22 -16.73
CA TRP A 141 -5.69 -25.23 -17.45
C TRP A 141 -7.01 -24.66 -18.00
N LEU A 142 -7.72 -23.87 -17.18
CA LEU A 142 -8.96 -23.23 -17.61
C LEU A 142 -8.74 -22.24 -18.76
N MET A 143 -7.68 -21.43 -18.70
CA MET A 143 -7.34 -20.52 -19.80
C MET A 143 -6.96 -21.27 -21.09
N GLY A 144 -6.21 -22.38 -20.97
CA GLY A 144 -5.89 -23.23 -22.12
C GLY A 144 -7.12 -23.86 -22.76
N ALA A 145 -8.06 -24.36 -21.95
CA ALA A 145 -9.32 -24.95 -22.44
C ALA A 145 -10.19 -23.92 -23.16
N ILE A 146 -10.30 -22.70 -22.62
CA ILE A 146 -11.03 -21.59 -23.26
C ILE A 146 -10.40 -21.21 -24.61
N PHE A 147 -9.07 -21.16 -24.68
CA PHE A 147 -8.36 -20.85 -25.92
C PHE A 147 -8.59 -21.92 -27.01
N ILE A 148 -8.52 -23.20 -26.65
CA ILE A 148 -8.78 -24.30 -27.58
C ILE A 148 -10.22 -24.26 -28.09
N MET A 149 -11.20 -24.05 -27.20
CA MET A 149 -12.61 -23.91 -27.58
C MET A 149 -12.85 -22.73 -28.52
N ALA A 150 -12.20 -21.59 -28.28
CA ALA A 150 -12.31 -20.42 -29.15
C ALA A 150 -11.74 -20.70 -30.55
N VAL A 151 -10.60 -21.38 -30.65
CA VAL A 151 -10.00 -21.77 -31.95
C VAL A 151 -10.90 -22.75 -32.70
N VAL A 152 -11.46 -23.75 -32.03
CA VAL A 152 -12.41 -24.70 -32.64
C VAL A 152 -13.66 -23.99 -33.14
N ALA A 153 -14.20 -23.05 -32.38
CA ALA A 153 -15.38 -22.26 -32.76
C ALA A 153 -15.14 -21.28 -33.92
N ILE A 154 -13.89 -20.88 -34.16
CA ILE A 154 -13.51 -20.02 -35.31
C ILE A 154 -13.32 -20.85 -36.59
N ILE A 155 -12.92 -22.12 -36.44
CA ILE A 155 -12.69 -23.04 -37.56
C ILE A 155 -13.98 -23.75 -38.00
N ALA A 156 -14.92 -23.97 -37.08
CA ALA A 156 -16.25 -24.53 -37.33
C ALA A 156 -17.20 -23.50 -37.96
#